data_AF-A0A9Q1JAN7-F1
#
_entry.id   AF-A0A9Q1JAN7-F1
#
_cell.length_a   1.000
_cell.length_b   1.000
_cell.length_c   1.000
_cell.angle_alpha   90.00
_cell.angle_beta   90.00
_cell.angle_gamma   90.00
#
_symmetry.space_group_name_H-M   'P 1'
#
loop_
_entity.id
_entity.type
_entity.pdbx_description
1 polymer ?
#
loop_
_entity_poly.entity_id
_entity_poly.type
_entity_poly.pdbx_seq_one_letter_code
_entity_poly.pdbx_strand_id
1 'polypeptide(L)'
;MGYKCRIPRVKPLLNQRQRQKRLTWAKEKKNWTVAQWSKVLFSDEANSPDLNPIENLWGIVKRKMRDTKPNNADDLKAAIKAPWASITPQQCHRLIASMPRRIDAVIHAKGAPTKY
;
A
#
# COMPACT_ATOMS: atom_id res chain seq x y z
N MET A 1 32.00 12.33 1.02
CA MET A 1 30.87 12.57 1.95
C MET A 1 29.97 11.34 1.92
N GLY A 2 29.92 10.55 3.00
CA GLY A 2 29.15 9.31 3.05
C GLY A 2 27.71 9.55 3.54
N TYR A 3 26.72 9.08 2.78
CA TYR A 3 25.33 9.10 3.24
C TYR A 3 25.17 8.20 4.47
N LYS A 4 24.85 8.79 5.62
CA LYS A 4 24.53 8.03 6.84
C LYS A 4 23.14 7.41 6.67
N CYS A 5 23.08 6.11 6.38
CA CYS A 5 21.82 5.37 6.40
C CYS A 5 21.32 5.26 7.85
N ARG A 6 20.13 5.81 8.14
CA ARG A 6 19.45 5.60 9.44
C ARG A 6 18.69 4.28 9.40
N ILE A 7 18.77 3.50 10.48
CA ILE A 7 17.92 2.32 10.66
C ILE A 7 16.45 2.80 10.68
N PRO A 8 15.56 2.23 9.84
CA PRO A 8 14.15 2.58 9.86
C PRO A 8 13.57 2.32 11.25
N ARG A 9 12.79 3.28 11.79
CA ARG A 9 12.01 3.01 13.00
C ARG A 9 11.07 1.83 12.72
N VAL A 10 11.14 0.79 13.57
CA VAL A 10 10.18 -0.31 13.55
C VAL A 10 8.78 0.30 13.70
N LYS A 11 7.87 0.01 12.76
CA LYS A 11 6.50 0.53 12.84
C LYS A 11 5.90 0.04 14.17
N PRO A 12 5.44 0.93 15.06
CA PRO A 12 4.87 0.51 16.34
C PRO A 12 3.68 -0.40 16.09
N LEU A 13 3.53 -1.42 16.94
CA LEU A 13 2.41 -2.37 16.86
C LEU A 13 1.08 -1.62 16.98
N LEU A 14 0.08 -2.04 16.20
CA LEU A 14 -1.25 -1.46 16.27
C LEU A 14 -1.84 -1.65 17.66
N ASN A 15 -2.24 -0.55 18.30
CA ASN A 15 -2.94 -0.60 19.57
C ASN A 15 -4.40 -1.06 19.38
N GLN A 16 -5.07 -1.40 20.49
CA GLN A 16 -6.44 -1.92 20.46
C GLN A 16 -7.44 -0.96 19.80
N ARG A 17 -7.32 0.35 20.04
CA ARG A 17 -8.18 1.37 19.45
C ARG A 17 -8.04 1.42 17.92
N GLN A 18 -6.81 1.34 17.42
CA GLN A 18 -6.52 1.30 15.98
C GLN A 18 -7.08 0.02 15.34
N ARG A 19 -6.90 -1.13 15.98
CA ARG A 19 -7.47 -2.40 15.51
C ARG A 19 -9.00 -2.35 15.44
N GLN A 20 -9.65 -1.78 16.46
CA GLN A 20 -11.10 -1.64 16.47
C GLN A 20 -11.59 -0.73 15.33
N LYS A 21 -10.93 0.42 15.11
CA LYS A 21 -11.24 1.30 13.97
C LYS A 21 -11.11 0.58 12.64
N ARG A 22 -10.03 -0.19 12.45
CA ARG A 22 -9.82 -1.02 11.25
C ARG A 22 -10.93 -2.04 11.07
N LEU A 23 -11.30 -2.75 12.13
CA LEU A 23 -12.36 -3.76 12.09
C LEU A 23 -13.72 -3.16 11.76
N THR A 24 -14.09 -2.05 12.40
CA THR A 24 -15.36 -1.36 12.14
C THR A 24 -15.41 -0.88 10.70
N TRP A 25 -14.37 -0.20 10.22
CA TRP A 25 -14.29 0.28 8.84
C TRP A 25 -14.36 -0.86 7.81
N ALA A 26 -13.72 -2.01 8.09
CA ALA A 26 -13.77 -3.18 7.23
C ALA A 26 -15.18 -3.80 7.19
N LYS A 27 -15.87 -3.90 8.32
CA LYS A 27 -17.25 -4.40 8.39
C LYS A 27 -18.22 -3.52 7.62
N GLU A 28 -18.12 -2.20 7.77
CA GLU A 28 -18.96 -1.23 7.04
C GLU A 28 -18.85 -1.37 5.52
N LYS A 29 -17.65 -1.70 5.03
CA LYS A 29 -17.33 -1.74 3.60
C LYS A 29 -17.28 -3.14 3.02
N LYS A 30 -17.70 -4.15 3.78
CA LYS A 30 -17.66 -5.56 3.38
C LYS A 30 -18.38 -5.83 2.06
N ASN A 31 -19.53 -5.19 1.85
CA ASN A 31 -20.39 -5.42 0.69
C ASN A 31 -20.16 -4.38 -0.42
N TRP A 32 -19.04 -3.64 -0.39
CA TRP A 32 -18.74 -2.64 -1.41
C TRP A 32 -18.27 -3.27 -2.71
N THR A 33 -18.79 -2.73 -3.81
CA THR A 33 -18.42 -3.09 -5.19
C THR A 33 -17.11 -2.44 -5.62
N VAL A 34 -16.49 -2.97 -6.68
CA VAL A 34 -15.25 -2.41 -7.27
C VAL A 34 -15.44 -0.94 -7.70
N ALA A 35 -16.62 -0.59 -8.22
CA ALA A 35 -16.94 0.78 -8.62
C ALA A 35 -17.07 1.75 -7.43
N GLN A 36 -17.45 1.26 -6.25
CA GLN A 36 -17.41 2.06 -5.02
C GLN A 36 -15.96 2.21 -4.53
N TRP A 37 -15.16 1.15 -4.59
CA TRP A 37 -13.74 1.18 -4.24
C TRP A 37 -12.92 2.12 -5.13
N SER A 38 -13.24 2.26 -6.42
CA SER A 38 -12.54 3.18 -7.32
C SER A 38 -12.76 4.66 -7.00
N LYS A 39 -13.74 4.98 -6.13
CA LYS A 39 -14.02 6.35 -5.67
C LYS A 39 -13.35 6.69 -4.33
N VAL A 40 -12.68 5.73 -3.69
CA VAL A 40 -12.01 5.94 -2.41
C VAL A 40 -10.66 6.60 -2.63
N LEU A 41 -10.45 7.75 -2.00
CA LEU A 41 -9.14 8.37 -1.90
C LEU A 41 -8.45 7.86 -0.62
N PHE A 42 -7.35 7.13 -0.78
CA PHE A 42 -6.59 6.55 0.32
C PHE A 42 -5.52 7.55 0.85
N SER A 43 -5.97 8.70 1.37
CA SER A 43 -5.09 9.80 1.81
C SER A 43 -4.59 9.68 3.25
N ASP A 44 -5.26 8.93 4.13
CA ASP A 44 -5.00 8.94 5.59
C ASP A 44 -4.65 7.56 6.19
N GLU A 45 -4.44 6.53 5.37
CA GLU A 45 -4.18 5.16 5.84
C GLU A 45 -2.70 4.86 6.16
N ALA A 46 -1.95 5.82 6.71
CA ALA A 46 -0.55 5.59 7.12
C ALA A 46 -0.39 4.42 8.12
N ASN A 47 -1.43 4.15 8.91
CA ASN A 47 -1.49 3.05 9.89
C ASN A 47 -2.04 1.73 9.31
N SER A 48 -2.47 1.72 8.03
CA SER A 48 -3.06 0.54 7.38
C SER A 48 -2.55 0.35 5.95
N PRO A 49 -1.23 0.14 5.77
CA PRO A 49 -0.63 -0.02 4.44
C PRO A 49 -1.19 -1.22 3.67
N ASP A 50 -1.62 -2.27 4.38
CA ASP A 50 -2.23 -3.46 3.80
C ASP A 50 -3.60 -3.21 3.16
N LEU A 51 -4.27 -2.12 3.55
CA LEU A 51 -5.53 -1.65 2.98
C LEU A 51 -5.35 -0.54 1.94
N ASN A 52 -4.14 -0.03 1.72
CA ASN A 52 -3.87 1.05 0.77
C ASN A 52 -3.33 0.49 -0.57
N PRO A 53 -4.12 0.55 -1.66
CA PRO A 53 -3.65 0.14 -2.99
C PRO A 53 -2.43 0.91 -3.49
N ILE A 54 -2.20 2.15 -3.03
CA ILE A 54 -1.06 2.98 -3.44
C ILE A 54 0.25 2.40 -2.90
N GLU A 55 0.27 1.90 -1.66
CA GLU A 55 1.44 1.20 -1.10
C GLU A 55 1.77 -0.06 -1.92
N ASN A 56 0.75 -0.70 -2.48
CA ASN A 56 0.91 -1.85 -3.35
C ASN A 56 1.46 -1.47 -4.74
N LEU A 57 1.04 -0.32 -5.29
CA LEU A 57 1.66 0.26 -6.50
C LEU A 57 3.14 0.56 -6.25
N TRP A 58 3.49 1.17 -5.12
CA TRP A 58 4.89 1.35 -4.72
C TRP A 58 5.64 0.03 -4.60
N GLY A 59 4.99 -1.03 -4.14
CA GLY A 59 5.53 -2.39 -4.16
C GLY A 59 5.84 -2.92 -5.57
N ILE A 60 5.06 -2.55 -6.58
CA ILE A 60 5.34 -2.87 -7.99
C ILE A 60 6.56 -2.09 -8.49
N VAL A 61 6.59 -0.77 -8.23
CA VAL A 61 7.70 0.12 -8.61
C VAL A 61 9.02 -0.37 -8.02
N LYS A 62 9.05 -0.62 -6.70
CA LYS A 62 10.25 -1.13 -6.00
C LYS A 62 10.73 -2.47 -6.56
N ARG A 63 9.81 -3.36 -6.99
CA ARG A 63 10.18 -4.63 -7.62
C ARG A 63 10.81 -4.43 -8.99
N LYS A 64 10.25 -3.54 -9.81
CA LYS A 64 10.82 -3.19 -11.13
C LYS A 64 12.20 -2.52 -11.01
N MET A 65 12.45 -1.82 -9.92
CA MET A 65 13.73 -1.16 -9.64
C MET A 65 14.76 -2.05 -8.92
N ARG A 66 14.44 -3.31 -8.60
CA ARG A 66 15.26 -4.16 -7.73
C ARG A 66 16.71 -4.28 -8.23
N ASP A 67 16.89 -4.31 -9.54
CA ASP A 67 18.19 -4.50 -10.18
C ASP A 67 18.82 -3.18 -10.66
N THR A 68 18.14 -2.04 -10.46
CA THR A 68 18.64 -0.72 -10.86
C THR A 68 19.59 -0.16 -9.79
N LYS A 69 20.76 0.32 -10.21
CA LYS A 69 21.77 0.94 -9.35
C LYS A 69 22.02 2.39 -9.76
N PRO A 70 21.13 3.33 -9.37
CA PRO A 70 21.34 4.74 -9.68
C PRO A 70 22.53 5.30 -8.88
N ASN A 71 23.41 6.05 -9.53
CA ASN A 71 24.64 6.58 -8.92
C ASN A 71 24.49 8.02 -8.44
N ASN A 72 23.45 8.73 -8.87
CA ASN A 72 23.15 10.09 -8.45
C ASN A 72 21.63 10.32 -8.30
N ALA A 73 21.25 11.50 -7.80
CA ALA A 73 19.85 11.84 -7.54
C ALA A 73 18.99 11.89 -8.82
N ASP A 74 19.58 12.28 -9.95
CA ASP A 74 18.85 12.38 -11.21
C ASP A 74 18.65 11.01 -11.86
N ASP A 75 19.65 10.12 -11.78
CA ASP A 75 19.53 8.71 -12.12
C ASP A 75 18.42 8.05 -11.30
N LEU A 76 18.36 8.35 -10.00
CA LEU A 76 17.32 7.82 -9.11
C LEU A 76 15.93 8.32 -9.52
N LYS A 77 15.78 9.62 -9.80
CA LYS A 77 14.50 10.18 -10.28
C LYS A 77 14.08 9.52 -11.59
N ALA A 78 15.01 9.36 -12.54
CA ALA A 78 14.73 8.71 -13.83
C ALA A 78 14.33 7.24 -13.64
N ALA A 79 15.07 6.51 -12.80
CA ALA A 79 14.81 5.12 -12.44
C ALA A 79 13.47 4.90 -11.74
N ILE A 80 12.92 5.91 -11.05
CA ILE A 80 11.55 5.85 -10.48
C ILE A 80 10.50 6.19 -11.54
N LYS A 81 10.74 7.25 -12.34
CA LYS A 81 9.80 7.74 -13.35
C LYS A 81 9.47 6.67 -14.41
N ALA A 82 10.46 5.92 -14.89
CA ALA A 82 10.24 4.92 -15.93
C ALA A 82 9.31 3.77 -15.47
N PRO A 83 9.56 3.08 -14.33
CA PRO A 83 8.63 2.10 -13.78
C PRO A 83 7.26 2.67 -13.45
N TRP A 84 7.19 3.90 -12.93
CA TRP A 84 5.92 4.57 -12.64
C TRP A 84 5.09 4.79 -13.91
N ALA A 85 5.69 5.31 -14.98
CA ALA A 85 5.03 5.53 -16.26
C ALA A 85 4.58 4.22 -16.92
N SER A 86 5.28 3.11 -16.67
CA SER A 86 4.91 1.78 -17.18
C SER A 86 3.79 1.07 -16.40
N ILE A 87 3.18 1.73 -15.40
CA ILE A 87 2.03 1.18 -14.68
C ILE A 87 0.79 1.34 -15.56
N THR A 88 0.18 0.21 -15.91
CA THR A 88 -1.03 0.20 -16.75
C THR A 88 -2.29 0.44 -15.91
N PRO A 89 -3.36 1.02 -16.51
CA PRO A 89 -4.66 1.11 -15.85
C PRO A 89 -5.18 -0.26 -15.38
N GLN A 90 -4.86 -1.33 -16.10
CA GLN A 90 -5.23 -2.70 -15.71
C GLN A 90 -4.57 -3.12 -14.40
N GLN A 91 -3.32 -2.71 -14.13
CA GLN A 91 -2.66 -2.98 -12.85
C GLN A 91 -3.36 -2.24 -11.70
N CYS A 92 -3.75 -0.98 -11.90
CA CYS A 92 -4.56 -0.22 -10.93
C CYS A 92 -5.91 -0.90 -10.69
N HIS A 93 -6.60 -1.31 -11.75
CA HIS A 93 -7.89 -2.00 -11.64
C HIS A 93 -7.76 -3.32 -10.85
N ARG A 94 -6.71 -4.12 -11.10
CA ARG A 94 -6.46 -5.35 -10.34
C ARG A 94 -6.26 -5.11 -8.85
N LEU A 95 -5.64 -3.99 -8.48
CA LEU A 95 -5.46 -3.62 -7.07
C LEU A 95 -6.79 -3.24 -6.42
N ILE A 96 -7.61 -2.42 -7.09
CA ILE A 96 -8.95 -2.05 -6.61
C ILE A 96 -9.84 -3.31 -6.51
N ALA A 97 -9.81 -4.17 -7.52
CA ALA A 97 -10.56 -5.44 -7.53
C ALA A 97 -10.10 -6.42 -6.43
N SER A 98 -8.91 -6.21 -5.83
CA SER A 98 -8.45 -7.00 -4.68
C SER A 98 -9.00 -6.51 -3.34
N MET A 99 -9.64 -5.34 -3.27
CA MET A 99 -10.12 -4.73 -2.02
C MET A 99 -11.06 -5.65 -1.21
N PRO A 100 -12.08 -6.31 -1.80
CA PRO A 100 -12.95 -7.21 -1.03
C PRO A 100 -12.16 -8.30 -0.27
N ARG A 101 -11.16 -8.90 -0.93
CA ARG A 101 -10.30 -9.92 -0.30
C ARG A 101 -9.44 -9.37 0.85
N ARG A 102 -8.99 -8.11 0.75
CA ARG A 102 -8.22 -7.44 1.82
C ARG A 102 -9.11 -7.13 3.02
N ILE A 103 -10.32 -6.66 2.75
CA ILE A 103 -11.33 -6.39 3.78
C ILE A 103 -11.66 -7.66 4.56
N ASP A 104 -11.90 -8.76 3.86
CA ASP A 104 -12.16 -10.05 4.52
C ASP A 104 -10.97 -10.50 5.37
N ALA A 105 -9.74 -10.31 4.91
CA ALA A 105 -8.54 -10.63 5.69
C ALA A 105 -8.47 -9.79 6.98
N VAL A 106 -8.81 -8.51 6.93
CA VAL A 106 -8.84 -7.63 8.13
C VAL A 106 -9.94 -8.04 9.09
N ILE A 107 -11.12 -8.45 8.58
CA ILE A 107 -12.22 -8.96 9.41
C ILE A 107 -11.79 -10.25 10.13
N HIS A 108 -11.20 -11.21 9.41
CA HIS A 108 -10.69 -12.46 10.00
C HIS A 108 -9.59 -12.20 11.03
N ALA A 109 -8.71 -11.24 10.76
CA ALA A 109 -7.65 -10.81 11.67
C ALA A 109 -8.15 -9.96 12.84
N LYS A 110 -9.46 -9.70 12.96
CA LYS A 110 -10.06 -8.83 13.98
C LYS A 110 -9.35 -7.46 14.06
N GLY A 111 -9.11 -6.85 12.89
CA GLY A 111 -8.45 -5.56 12.78
C GLY A 111 -6.93 -5.56 12.94
N ALA A 112 -6.30 -6.73 13.17
CA ALA A 112 -4.84 -6.85 13.21
C ALA A 112 -4.21 -6.68 11.80
N PRO A 113 -2.88 -6.52 11.70
CA PRO A 113 -2.19 -6.47 10.41
C PRO A 113 -2.41 -7.73 9.59
N THR A 114 -2.52 -7.57 8.27
CA THR A 114 -2.62 -8.69 7.32
C THR A 114 -1.39 -8.74 6.40
N LYS A 115 -1.29 -9.78 5.58
CA LYS A 115 -0.17 -9.99 4.65
C LYS A 115 -0.26 -9.18 3.34
N TYR A 116 -1.32 -8.38 3.16
CA TYR A 116 -1.61 -7.62 1.95
C TYR A 116 -0.87 -6.27 1.87
#